data_AF-A0A7C2P3J3-F1
#
_entry.id   AF-A0A7C2P3J3-F1
#
_cell.length_a   1.000
_cell.length_b   1.000
_cell.length_c   1.000
_cell.angle_alpha   90.00
_cell.angle_beta   90.00
_cell.angle_gamma   90.00
#
_symmetry.space_group_name_H-M   'P 1'
#
loop_
_entity.id
_entity.type
_entity.pdbx_description
1 polymer ?
#
loop_
_entity_poly.entity_id
_entity_poly.type
_entity_poly.pdbx_seq_one_letter_code
_entity_poly.pdbx_strand_id
1 'polypeptide(L)'
;MVLLCKNHHKEIDTLTDTYTEELLRYIKQNHENWVSTTLNNSKTKKEKPKFISRITSGKELLNIISDSYGYRTDYDEVDNEEDADFIGGILQDLTDYGDISGMVEVYDKVKMALDLSKLLETIEEKGYFLFAEDNIENIKFKDGGTDKWKIATILIRKKDNPEIIKFDLSNETNKSDN
;
A
#
# COMPACT_ATOMS: atom_id res chain seq x y z
N MET A 1 32.03 7.70 -7.08
CA MET A 1 31.19 8.87 -6.79
C MET A 1 30.56 8.63 -5.42
N VAL A 2 30.90 9.43 -4.41
CA VAL A 2 30.28 9.34 -3.07
C VAL A 2 29.11 10.32 -3.09
N LEU A 3 27.89 9.84 -2.86
CA LEU A 3 26.72 10.72 -2.83
C LEU A 3 26.71 11.46 -1.48
N LEU A 4 27.15 12.72 -1.48
CA LEU A 4 27.08 13.60 -0.30
C LEU A 4 26.22 14.82 -0.65
N CYS A 5 25.39 15.24 0.30
CA CYS A 5 24.59 16.46 0.17
C CYS A 5 25.50 17.67 -0.09
N LYS A 6 24.97 18.67 -0.80
CA LYS A 6 25.68 19.86 -1.32
C LYS A 6 26.58 20.59 -0.30
N ASN A 7 26.25 20.54 0.99
CA ASN A 7 27.05 21.13 2.06
C ASN A 7 28.30 20.32 2.43
N HIS A 8 28.23 18.98 2.45
CA HIS A 8 29.36 18.11 2.80
C HIS A 8 30.46 18.09 1.73
N HIS A 9 30.12 18.36 0.47
CA HIS A 9 31.12 18.54 -0.59
C HIS A 9 32.01 19.75 -0.33
N LYS A 10 31.43 20.88 0.10
CA LYS A 10 32.16 22.13 0.31
C LYS A 10 33.14 22.04 1.48
N GLU A 11 32.81 21.26 2.50
CA GLU A 11 33.60 21.08 3.73
C GLU A 11 34.79 20.13 3.51
N ILE A 12 34.59 19.05 2.75
CA ILE A 12 35.68 18.12 2.37
C ILE A 12 36.69 18.80 1.42
N ASP A 13 36.22 19.63 0.49
CA ASP A 13 37.09 20.32 -0.47
C ASP A 13 37.91 21.46 0.17
N THR A 14 37.53 21.94 1.36
CA THR A 14 38.20 23.06 2.05
C THR A 14 39.09 22.66 3.22
N LEU A 15 38.91 21.46 3.80
CA LEU A 15 39.65 20.98 4.98
C LEU A 15 40.49 19.72 4.67
N THR A 16 41.42 19.86 3.72
CA THR A 16 42.28 18.77 3.23
C THR A 16 43.18 18.15 4.30
N ASP A 17 43.49 18.89 5.38
CA ASP A 17 44.29 18.37 6.51
C ASP A 17 43.47 17.51 7.48
N THR A 18 42.14 17.65 7.48
CA THR A 18 41.22 16.88 8.36
C THR A 18 40.68 15.64 7.65
N TYR A 19 40.43 15.73 6.35
CA TYR A 19 39.96 14.63 5.51
C TYR A 19 41.06 14.16 4.58
N THR A 20 42.05 13.48 5.16
CA THR A 20 43.13 12.87 4.38
C THR A 20 42.57 11.86 3.38
N GLU A 21 43.31 11.62 2.28
CA GLU A 21 42.90 10.68 1.24
C GLU A 21 42.60 9.28 1.80
N GLU A 22 43.40 8.84 2.78
CA GLU A 22 43.23 7.56 3.46
C GLU A 22 41.91 7.49 4.22
N LEU A 23 41.55 8.56 4.95
CA LEU A 23 40.28 8.63 5.67
C LEU A 23 39.09 8.63 4.70
N LEU A 24 39.19 9.34 3.58
CA LEU A 24 38.13 9.37 2.56
C LEU A 24 37.94 7.99 1.89
N ARG A 25 39.03 7.27 1.62
CA ARG A 25 38.98 5.89 1.10
C ARG A 25 38.33 4.94 2.10
N TYR A 26 38.66 5.07 3.39
CA TYR A 26 38.07 4.29 4.47
C TYR A 26 36.55 4.54 4.60
N ILE A 27 36.12 5.81 4.63
CA ILE A 27 34.70 6.18 4.70
C ILE A 27 33.93 5.62 3.50
N LYS A 28 34.50 5.73 2.29
CA LYS A 28 33.89 5.20 1.07
C LYS A 28 33.75 3.68 1.13
N GLN A 29 34.80 2.96 1.55
CA GLN A 29 34.76 1.50 1.64
C GLN A 29 33.72 1.03 2.67
N ASN A 30 33.62 1.69 3.82
CA ASN A 30 32.59 1.39 4.80
C ASN A 30 31.17 1.67 4.28
N HIS A 31 30.96 2.76 3.54
CA HIS A 31 29.67 3.05 2.93
C HIS A 31 29.30 2.00 1.87
N GLU A 32 30.23 1.60 1.01
CA GLU A 32 30.01 0.56 -0.02
C GLU A 32 29.70 -0.82 0.61
N ASN A 33 30.38 -1.16 1.71
CA ASN A 33 30.10 -2.36 2.50
C ASN A 33 28.73 -2.29 3.18
N TRP A 34 28.35 -1.15 3.74
CA TRP A 34 27.03 -0.95 4.34
C TRP A 34 25.90 -1.01 3.29
N VAL A 35 26.07 -0.36 2.14
CA VAL A 35 25.10 -0.40 1.03
C VAL A 35 24.95 -1.81 0.49
N SER A 36 26.05 -2.52 0.23
CA SER A 36 26.01 -3.90 -0.26
C SER A 36 25.37 -4.86 0.75
N THR A 37 25.68 -4.72 2.03
CA THR A 37 25.06 -5.52 3.11
C THR A 37 23.56 -5.23 3.22
N THR A 38 23.16 -3.96 3.13
CA THR A 38 21.75 -3.53 3.19
C THR A 38 20.95 -4.04 2.00
N LEU A 39 21.51 -3.92 0.78
CA LEU A 39 20.89 -4.43 -0.46
C LEU A 39 20.86 -5.96 -0.54
N ASN A 40 21.81 -6.66 0.09
CA ASN A 40 21.79 -8.13 0.14
C ASN A 40 20.82 -8.64 1.21
N ASN A 41 20.71 -7.98 2.36
CA ASN A 41 19.74 -8.32 3.40
C ASN A 41 18.29 -8.08 2.95
N SER A 42 18.02 -7.08 2.11
CA SER A 42 16.69 -6.86 1.53
C SER A 42 16.29 -7.94 0.52
N LYS A 43 17.25 -8.62 -0.12
CA LYS A 43 16.98 -9.74 -1.06
C LYS A 43 16.70 -11.08 -0.37
N THR A 44 16.98 -11.23 0.92
CA THR A 44 16.88 -12.52 1.63
C THR A 44 15.52 -12.85 2.25
N LYS A 45 14.58 -11.89 2.31
CA LYS A 45 13.17 -12.23 2.56
C LYS A 45 12.50 -12.47 1.21
N LYS A 46 12.38 -13.73 0.80
CA LYS A 46 11.32 -14.11 -0.17
C LYS A 46 9.99 -13.84 0.53
N GLU A 47 9.49 -12.61 0.43
CA GLU A 47 8.14 -12.29 0.88
C GLU A 47 7.20 -13.21 0.09
N LYS A 48 6.42 -14.00 0.83
CA LYS A 48 5.39 -14.83 0.21
C LYS A 48 4.40 -13.86 -0.45
N PRO A 49 3.94 -14.14 -1.69
CA PRO A 49 2.93 -13.31 -2.31
C PRO A 49 1.72 -13.23 -1.38
N LYS A 50 1.28 -12.01 -1.08
CA LYS A 50 0.10 -11.74 -0.27
C LYS A 50 -1.10 -11.68 -1.21
N PHE A 51 -2.13 -12.45 -0.91
CA PHE A 51 -3.39 -12.41 -1.66
C PHE A 51 -4.36 -11.49 -0.95
N ILE A 52 -5.05 -10.65 -1.72
CA ILE A 52 -6.12 -9.78 -1.25
C ILE A 52 -7.42 -10.28 -1.88
N SER A 53 -8.47 -10.35 -1.08
CA SER A 53 -9.77 -10.86 -1.52
C SER A 53 -10.56 -9.77 -2.25
N ARG A 54 -11.37 -10.19 -3.24
CA ARG A 54 -12.36 -9.32 -3.86
C ARG A 54 -13.42 -8.96 -2.83
N ILE A 55 -13.80 -7.70 -2.76
CA ILE A 55 -14.88 -7.23 -1.91
C ILE A 55 -16.20 -7.32 -2.66
N THR A 56 -17.21 -7.91 -2.02
CA THR A 56 -18.56 -8.07 -2.59
C THR A 56 -19.65 -7.53 -1.67
N SER A 57 -19.28 -6.90 -0.55
CA SER A 57 -20.21 -6.32 0.40
C SER A 57 -19.79 -4.91 0.80
N GLY A 58 -20.69 -3.93 0.68
CA GLY A 58 -20.39 -2.58 1.13
C GLY A 58 -20.21 -2.47 2.65
N LYS A 59 -20.78 -3.41 3.44
CA LYS A 59 -20.52 -3.50 4.89
C LYS A 59 -19.08 -3.94 5.17
N GLU A 60 -18.59 -4.94 4.43
CA GLU A 60 -17.21 -5.38 4.51
C GLU A 60 -16.26 -4.25 4.11
N LEU A 61 -16.55 -3.58 3.00
CA LEU A 61 -15.77 -2.43 2.54
C LEU A 61 -15.74 -1.31 3.58
N LEU A 62 -16.91 -0.96 4.15
CA LEU A 62 -16.99 0.05 5.20
C LEU A 62 -16.12 -0.31 6.41
N ASN A 63 -16.15 -1.57 6.85
CA ASN A 63 -15.34 -2.01 7.99
C ASN A 63 -13.83 -1.90 7.72
N ILE A 64 -13.40 -2.15 6.48
CA ILE A 64 -11.99 -2.03 6.06
C ILE A 64 -11.57 -0.56 6.10
N ILE A 65 -12.32 0.33 5.45
CA ILE A 65 -11.94 1.74 5.31
C ILE A 65 -12.18 2.57 6.58
N SER A 66 -13.16 2.20 7.41
CA SER A 66 -13.50 2.96 8.62
C SER A 66 -12.34 3.01 9.60
N ASP A 67 -12.17 4.15 10.28
CA ASP A 67 -11.13 4.37 11.30
C ASP A 67 -9.70 4.10 10.79
N SER A 68 -9.48 4.20 9.47
CA SER A 68 -8.14 4.08 8.88
C SER A 68 -7.37 5.39 9.04
N TYR A 69 -6.09 5.27 9.38
CA TYR A 69 -5.16 6.40 9.50
C TYR A 69 -4.44 6.71 8.18
N GLY A 70 -4.60 5.84 7.19
CA GLY A 70 -4.02 6.03 5.87
C GLY A 70 -4.55 5.00 4.89
N TYR A 71 -4.41 5.35 3.61
CA TYR A 71 -4.87 4.56 2.48
C TYR A 71 -3.69 4.28 1.54
N ARG A 72 -3.55 3.02 1.13
CA ARG A 72 -2.68 2.61 0.03
C ARG A 72 -3.59 2.26 -1.14
N THR A 73 -3.58 3.07 -2.17
CA THR A 73 -4.40 2.87 -3.36
C THR A 73 -3.53 2.45 -4.54
N ASP A 74 -4.06 1.56 -5.37
CA ASP A 74 -3.43 1.15 -6.62
C ASP A 74 -4.49 0.71 -7.62
N TYR A 75 -4.21 0.86 -8.90
CA TYR A 75 -5.16 0.60 -9.98
C TYR A 75 -4.44 0.17 -11.26
N ASP A 76 -5.16 -0.49 -12.16
CA ASP A 76 -4.62 -0.82 -13.49
C ASP A 76 -4.43 0.43 -14.34
N GLU A 77 -3.46 0.39 -15.26
CA GLU A 77 -3.24 1.47 -16.22
C GLU A 77 -4.55 1.86 -16.94
N VAL A 78 -4.83 3.15 -16.94
CA VAL A 78 -6.03 3.75 -17.55
C VAL A 78 -5.70 4.32 -18.91
N ASP A 79 -6.56 4.04 -19.89
CA ASP A 79 -6.29 4.36 -21.30
C ASP A 79 -6.94 5.69 -21.75
N ASN A 80 -7.90 6.20 -20.97
CA ASN A 80 -8.68 7.39 -21.32
C ASN A 80 -9.11 8.19 -20.07
N GLU A 81 -9.53 9.43 -20.31
CA GLU A 81 -9.94 10.37 -19.26
C GLU A 81 -11.22 9.93 -18.51
N GLU A 82 -12.17 9.26 -19.20
CA GLU A 82 -13.38 8.75 -18.56
C GLU A 82 -13.06 7.69 -17.50
N ASP A 83 -12.17 6.75 -17.81
CA ASP A 83 -11.70 5.73 -16.86
C ASP A 83 -10.88 6.36 -15.72
N ALA A 84 -10.07 7.37 -16.02
CA ALA A 84 -9.29 8.09 -15.00
C ALA A 84 -10.19 8.84 -14.01
N ASP A 85 -11.19 9.57 -14.51
CA ASP A 85 -12.18 10.28 -13.68
C ASP A 85 -13.02 9.29 -12.86
N PHE A 86 -13.41 8.17 -13.46
CA PHE A 86 -14.17 7.14 -12.77
C PHE A 86 -13.35 6.52 -11.63
N ILE A 87 -12.17 5.96 -11.91
CA ILE A 87 -11.34 5.31 -10.88
C ILE A 87 -10.89 6.33 -9.82
N GLY A 88 -10.48 7.53 -10.23
CA GLY A 88 -10.09 8.61 -9.33
C GLY A 88 -11.22 9.01 -8.39
N GLY A 89 -12.44 9.16 -8.92
CA GLY A 89 -13.64 9.46 -8.14
C GLY A 89 -13.95 8.38 -7.11
N ILE A 90 -13.91 7.10 -7.49
CA ILE A 90 -14.10 5.98 -6.56
C ILE A 90 -13.09 6.04 -5.41
N LEU A 91 -11.79 6.21 -5.72
CA LEU A 91 -10.76 6.23 -4.69
C LEU A 91 -10.90 7.42 -3.74
N GLN A 92 -11.32 8.58 -4.27
CA GLN A 92 -11.65 9.75 -3.45
C GLN A 92 -12.86 9.47 -2.55
N ASP A 93 -13.96 8.96 -3.10
CA ASP A 93 -15.17 8.62 -2.32
C ASP A 93 -14.85 7.66 -1.18
N LEU A 94 -14.04 6.61 -1.42
CA LEU A 94 -13.65 5.65 -0.39
C LEU A 94 -12.80 6.28 0.72
N THR A 95 -11.92 7.21 0.36
CA THR A 95 -11.11 7.96 1.33
C THR A 95 -12.02 8.86 2.17
N ASP A 96 -12.92 9.60 1.53
CA ASP A 96 -13.87 10.50 2.19
C ASP A 96 -14.79 9.72 3.14
N TYR A 97 -15.31 8.56 2.71
CA TYR A 97 -16.13 7.69 3.56
C TYR A 97 -15.36 7.22 4.81
N GLY A 98 -14.11 6.81 4.67
CA GLY A 98 -13.31 6.37 5.81
C GLY A 98 -12.99 7.52 6.76
N ASP A 99 -12.68 8.71 6.24
CA ASP A 99 -12.38 9.91 7.03
C ASP A 99 -13.59 10.39 7.85
N ILE A 100 -14.80 10.33 7.29
CA ILE A 100 -16.03 10.74 8.00
C ILE A 100 -16.65 9.61 8.84
N SER A 101 -16.25 8.35 8.63
CA SER A 101 -16.86 7.18 9.29
C SER A 101 -16.81 7.25 10.82
N GLY A 102 -15.80 7.90 11.39
CA GLY A 102 -15.66 8.13 12.83
C GLY A 102 -16.56 9.23 13.38
N MET A 103 -17.14 10.07 12.50
CA MET A 103 -17.91 11.27 12.84
C MET A 103 -19.43 11.06 12.77
N VAL A 104 -19.88 9.89 12.32
CA VAL A 104 -21.29 9.61 12.05
C VAL A 104 -21.88 8.55 12.96
N GLU A 105 -23.19 8.62 13.15
CA GLU A 105 -23.95 7.69 13.99
C GLU A 105 -24.16 6.32 13.32
N VAL A 106 -24.54 5.33 14.12
CA VAL A 106 -24.75 3.95 13.66
C VAL A 106 -25.77 3.87 12.52
N TYR A 107 -26.82 4.69 12.56
CA TYR A 107 -27.82 4.75 11.48
C TYR A 107 -27.21 5.16 10.14
N ASP A 108 -26.32 6.17 10.15
CA ASP A 108 -25.66 6.65 8.94
C ASP A 108 -24.62 5.66 8.44
N LYS A 109 -23.93 4.94 9.34
CA LYS A 109 -23.03 3.83 8.94
C LYS A 109 -23.76 2.74 8.16
N VAL A 110 -25.00 2.41 8.53
CA VAL A 110 -25.82 1.44 7.78
C VAL A 110 -26.13 1.96 6.37
N LYS A 111 -26.42 3.26 6.22
CA LYS A 111 -26.62 3.87 4.90
C LYS A 111 -25.34 3.90 4.07
N MET A 112 -24.22 4.31 4.66
CA MET A 112 -22.90 4.27 4.00
C MET A 112 -22.60 2.87 3.47
N ALA A 113 -22.82 1.82 4.26
CA ALA A 113 -22.61 0.44 3.82
C ALA A 113 -23.52 0.05 2.64
N LEU A 114 -24.75 0.57 2.59
CA LEU A 114 -25.66 0.36 1.46
C LEU A 114 -25.17 1.10 0.21
N ASP A 115 -24.72 2.35 0.35
CA ASP A 115 -24.23 3.14 -0.78
C ASP A 115 -22.92 2.57 -1.35
N LEU A 116 -22.01 2.11 -0.48
CA LEU A 116 -20.83 1.36 -0.88
C LEU A 116 -21.17 0.04 -1.60
N SER A 117 -22.30 -0.59 -1.28
CA SER A 117 -22.74 -1.79 -2.01
C SER A 117 -23.15 -1.44 -3.45
N LYS A 118 -23.87 -0.33 -3.65
CA LYS A 118 -24.21 0.17 -5.00
C LYS A 118 -22.97 0.64 -5.77
N LEU A 119 -21.99 1.20 -5.07
CA LEU A 119 -20.71 1.59 -5.64
C LEU A 119 -19.97 0.36 -6.20
N LEU A 120 -19.94 -0.74 -5.43
CA LEU A 120 -19.35 -2.01 -5.88
C LEU A 120 -20.05 -2.57 -7.13
N GLU A 121 -21.39 -2.48 -7.20
CA GLU A 121 -22.16 -2.85 -8.40
C GLU A 121 -21.75 -1.99 -9.60
N THR A 122 -21.63 -0.67 -9.42
CA THR A 122 -21.23 0.27 -10.47
C THR A 122 -19.81 0.00 -11.00
N ILE A 123 -18.87 -0.27 -10.08
CA ILE A 123 -17.49 -0.69 -10.42
C ILE A 123 -17.52 -1.97 -11.27
N GLU A 124 -18.34 -2.93 -10.87
CA GLU A 124 -18.48 -4.19 -11.59
C GLU A 124 -19.11 -4.01 -12.98
N GLU A 125 -20.16 -3.19 -13.10
CA GLU A 125 -20.79 -2.87 -14.39
C GLU A 125 -19.82 -2.22 -15.37
N LYS A 126 -18.91 -1.37 -14.88
CA LYS A 126 -17.84 -0.74 -15.67
C LYS A 126 -16.67 -1.67 -16.02
N GLY A 127 -16.71 -2.94 -15.59
CA GLY A 127 -15.70 -3.93 -15.99
C GLY A 127 -14.50 -4.02 -15.05
N TYR A 128 -14.64 -3.57 -13.81
CA TYR A 128 -13.61 -3.62 -12.79
C TYR A 128 -14.02 -4.48 -11.60
N PHE A 129 -13.04 -4.86 -10.77
CA PHE A 129 -13.24 -5.42 -9.45
C PHE A 129 -12.45 -4.61 -8.42
N LEU A 130 -13.04 -4.49 -7.23
CA LEU A 130 -12.39 -3.89 -6.07
C LEU A 130 -11.91 -4.98 -5.12
N PHE A 131 -10.65 -4.89 -4.73
CA PHE A 131 -10.02 -5.72 -3.71
C PHE A 131 -9.59 -4.81 -2.57
N ALA A 132 -9.78 -5.23 -1.33
CA ALA A 132 -9.35 -4.44 -0.20
C ALA A 132 -8.99 -5.30 1.00
N GLU A 133 -8.12 -4.76 1.85
CA GLU A 133 -7.81 -5.28 3.17
C GLU A 133 -7.32 -4.16 4.06
N ASP A 134 -7.39 -4.34 5.37
CA ASP A 134 -6.75 -3.47 6.34
C ASP A 134 -5.65 -4.22 7.11
N ASN A 135 -4.61 -3.49 7.50
CA ASN A 135 -3.55 -4.02 8.34
C ASN A 135 -3.14 -2.99 9.39
N ILE A 136 -2.75 -3.44 10.58
CA ILE A 136 -2.17 -2.56 11.60
C ILE A 136 -0.65 -2.49 11.38
N GLU A 137 -0.16 -1.34 10.97
CA GLU A 137 1.25 -1.04 10.76
C GLU A 137 1.85 -0.32 11.98
N ASN A 138 3.08 -0.67 12.38
CA ASN A 138 3.80 0.07 13.42
C ASN A 138 4.60 1.20 12.75
N ILE A 139 4.16 2.44 12.94
CA ILE A 139 4.81 3.63 12.41
C ILE A 139 5.86 4.10 13.41
N LYS A 140 7.07 4.39 12.92
CA LYS A 140 8.16 4.97 13.73
C LYS A 140 8.30 6.45 13.40
N PHE A 141 8.24 7.29 14.42
CA PHE A 141 8.46 8.72 14.29
C PHE A 141 9.93 9.08 14.51
N LYS A 142 10.31 10.28 14.08
CA LYS A 142 11.72 10.75 14.13
C LYS A 142 12.26 10.92 15.55
N ASP A 143 11.38 11.12 16.52
CA ASP A 143 11.69 11.23 17.95
C ASP A 143 11.87 9.86 18.64
N GLY A 144 11.72 8.76 17.90
CA GLY A 144 11.81 7.39 18.42
C GLY A 144 10.48 6.85 18.96
N GLY A 145 9.40 7.64 18.94
CA GLY A 145 8.06 7.16 19.26
C GLY A 145 7.55 6.14 18.25
N THR A 146 6.69 5.24 18.69
CA THR A 146 6.01 4.28 17.82
C THR A 146 4.51 4.29 18.04
N ASP A 147 3.74 4.22 16.97
CA ASP A 147 2.27 4.14 17.03
C ASP A 147 1.74 3.09 16.05
N LYS A 148 0.52 2.61 16.29
CA LYS A 148 -0.15 1.58 15.52
C LYS A 148 -1.23 2.20 14.66
N TRP A 149 -1.01 2.19 13.36
CA TRP A 149 -1.94 2.78 12.39
C TRP A 149 -2.65 1.68 11.64
N LYS A 150 -3.98 1.73 11.62
CA LYS A 150 -4.78 0.95 10.69
C LYS A 150 -4.61 1.56 9.30
N ILE A 151 -4.09 0.78 8.35
CA ILE A 151 -3.90 1.21 6.96
C ILE A 151 -4.80 0.35 6.07
N ALA A 152 -5.71 1.00 5.34
CA ALA A 152 -6.53 0.35 4.33
C ALA A 152 -5.76 0.29 3.01
N THR A 153 -5.68 -0.90 2.42
CA THR A 153 -5.16 -1.11 1.06
C THR A 153 -6.34 -1.37 0.14
N ILE A 154 -6.45 -0.59 -0.94
CA ILE A 154 -7.55 -0.64 -1.90
C ILE A 154 -6.94 -0.80 -3.29
N LEU A 155 -7.33 -1.86 -4.00
CA LEU A 155 -6.91 -2.13 -5.36
C LEU A 155 -8.12 -2.17 -6.28
N ILE A 156 -8.03 -1.49 -7.42
CA ILE A 156 -9.03 -1.57 -8.51
C ILE A 156 -8.37 -2.24 -9.72
N ARG A 157 -8.94 -3.34 -10.20
CA ARG A 157 -8.39 -4.13 -11.31
C ARG A 157 -9.43 -4.38 -12.38
N LYS A 158 -9.05 -4.35 -13.65
CA LYS A 158 -9.90 -4.78 -14.77
C LYS A 158 -10.25 -6.27 -14.59
N LYS A 159 -11.47 -6.68 -14.96
CA LYS A 159 -11.95 -8.07 -14.75
C LYS A 159 -11.10 -9.14 -15.43
N ASP A 160 -10.39 -8.77 -16.48
CA ASP A 160 -9.50 -9.62 -17.27
C ASP A 160 -8.03 -9.54 -16.85
N ASN A 161 -7.72 -8.79 -15.77
CA ASN A 161 -6.36 -8.67 -15.27
C ASN A 161 -5.78 -10.05 -14.90
N PRO A 162 -4.58 -10.42 -15.42
CA PRO A 162 -3.99 -11.74 -15.22
C PRO A 162 -3.53 -12.00 -13.78
N GLU A 163 -3.39 -10.98 -12.93
CA GLU A 163 -3.09 -11.12 -11.50
C GLU A 163 -4.28 -11.66 -10.70
N ILE A 164 -5.49 -11.61 -11.26
CA ILE A 164 -6.71 -12.10 -10.61
C ILE A 164 -6.75 -13.63 -10.71
N ILE A 165 -6.58 -14.28 -9.55
CA ILE A 165 -6.70 -15.72 -9.42
C ILE A 165 -8.15 -16.09 -9.08
N LYS A 166 -8.79 -16.86 -9.95
CA LYS A 166 -10.14 -17.41 -9.71
C LYS A 166 -10.01 -18.74 -8.96
N PHE A 167 -10.54 -18.80 -7.74
CA PHE A 167 -10.55 -20.02 -6.95
C PHE A 167 -11.98 -20.57 -6.90
N ASP A 168 -12.16 -21.82 -7.35
CA ASP A 168 -13.44 -22.52 -7.25
C ASP A 168 -13.36 -23.50 -6.08
N LEU A 169 -14.09 -23.20 -5.00
CA LEU A 169 -14.11 -23.99 -3.76
C LEU A 169 -14.93 -25.29 -3.88
N SER A 170 -15.47 -25.62 -5.05
CA SER A 170 -16.33 -26.79 -5.25
C SER A 170 -15.61 -28.16 -5.24
N ASN A 171 -14.27 -28.21 -5.19
CA ASN A 171 -13.51 -29.46 -5.35
C ASN A 171 -12.85 -30.03 -4.07
N GLU A 172 -13.00 -29.43 -2.89
CA GLU A 172 -12.31 -29.91 -1.67
C GLU A 172 -13.12 -30.86 -0.77
N THR A 173 -14.40 -31.13 -1.06
CA THR A 173 -15.23 -32.01 -0.20
C THR A 173 -15.10 -33.52 -0.47
N ASN A 174 -14.25 -33.98 -1.39
CA ASN A 174 -14.16 -35.40 -1.77
C ASN A 174 -12.76 -36.03 -1.55
N LYS A 175 -12.07 -35.74 -0.43
CA LYS A 175 -10.82 -36.44 -0.05
C LYS A 175 -10.65 -36.74 1.44
N SER A 176 -11.75 -36.97 2.15
CA SER A 176 -11.71 -37.68 3.44
C SER A 176 -12.80 -38.74 3.44
N ASP A 177 -12.50 -39.89 2.83
CA ASP A 177 -13.06 -41.21 3.14
C ASP A 177 -12.45 -42.22 2.15
N ASN A 178 -11.28 -42.76 2.52
CA ASN A 178 -10.88 -44.14 2.23
C ASN A 178 -9.63 -44.52 3.04
#